data_AF-A0A921HY93-F1
#
_entry.id   AF-A0A921HY93-F1
#
_cell.length_a   1.000
_cell.length_b   1.000
_cell.length_c   1.000
_cell.angle_alpha   90.00
_cell.angle_beta   90.00
_cell.angle_gamma   90.00
#
_symmetry.space_group_name_H-M   'P 1'
#
loop_
_entity.id
_entity.type
_entity.pdbx_description
1 polymer ?
#
loop_
_entity_poly.entity_id
_entity_poly.type
_entity_poly.pdbx_seq_one_letter_code
_entity_poly.pdbx_strand_id
1 'polypeptide(L)'
;MGYDLVCFTEYDDDGSSLKGVKRRTDGKIIVSPSSYASVTADSCFIIASKSAYSHEVWKTDGKYIGRFDTFTGFKRGFYVGTKYRTTTLYFPHNDLLLRSEHVKMGKHAICLQVGNTWQVMTYDGRVLSKSDVMPPQEEWDIINKD
;
A
#
# COMPACT_ATOMS: atom_id res chain seq x y z
N MET A 1 9.64 -9.57 -6.01
CA MET A 1 8.39 -10.22 -5.58
C MET A 1 8.62 -10.83 -4.22
N GLY A 2 7.66 -10.74 -3.29
CA GLY A 2 7.74 -11.43 -1.99
C GLY A 2 8.08 -12.93 -2.17
N TYR A 3 8.76 -13.52 -1.18
CA TYR A 3 9.46 -14.81 -1.32
C TYR A 3 8.60 -16.00 -1.81
N ASP A 4 7.27 -15.92 -1.73
CA ASP A 4 6.33 -17.00 -2.12
C ASP A 4 5.43 -16.62 -3.32
N LEU A 5 5.73 -15.57 -4.08
CA LEU A 5 4.89 -15.14 -5.21
C LEU A 5 5.59 -15.37 -6.56
N VAL A 6 4.81 -15.81 -7.54
CA VAL A 6 5.26 -16.06 -8.92
C VAL A 6 4.33 -15.35 -9.89
N CYS A 7 4.91 -14.50 -10.74
CA CYS A 7 4.25 -14.00 -11.94
C CYS A 7 4.18 -15.11 -12.98
N PHE A 8 3.03 -15.27 -13.62
CA PHE A 8 2.87 -16.21 -14.72
C PHE A 8 2.16 -15.54 -15.89
N THR A 9 2.34 -16.10 -17.08
CA THR A 9 1.69 -15.66 -18.31
C THR A 9 0.90 -16.82 -18.88
N GLU A 10 -0.35 -16.57 -19.22
CA GLU A 10 -1.21 -17.43 -20.03
C GLU A 10 -1.51 -16.74 -21.35
N TYR A 11 -2.03 -17.51 -22.31
CA TYR A 11 -2.40 -16.99 -23.62
C TYR A 11 -3.88 -17.25 -23.84
N ASP A 12 -4.59 -16.22 -24.28
CA ASP A 12 -5.99 -16.32 -24.69
C ASP A 12 -6.09 -16.95 -26.10
N ASP A 13 -7.30 -17.30 -26.53
CA ASP A 13 -7.55 -17.94 -27.84
C ASP A 13 -7.11 -17.07 -29.03
N ASP A 14 -7.09 -15.75 -28.83
CA ASP A 14 -6.60 -14.77 -29.81
C ASP A 14 -5.06 -14.59 -29.80
N GLY A 15 -4.35 -15.34 -28.95
CA GLY A 15 -2.91 -15.28 -28.77
C GLY A 15 -2.43 -14.12 -27.89
N SER A 16 -3.33 -13.34 -27.30
CA SER A 16 -2.96 -12.26 -26.38
C SER A 16 -2.38 -12.80 -25.07
N SER A 17 -1.36 -12.13 -24.53
CA SER A 17 -0.72 -12.54 -23.28
C SER A 17 -1.47 -11.99 -22.07
N LEU A 18 -1.91 -12.86 -21.18
CA LEU A 18 -2.54 -12.53 -19.91
C LEU A 18 -1.55 -12.78 -18.77
N LYS A 19 -1.31 -11.77 -17.93
CA LYS A 19 -0.38 -11.89 -16.79
C LYS A 19 -1.17 -12.08 -15.51
N GLY A 20 -0.72 -12.97 -14.64
CA GLY A 20 -1.31 -13.21 -13.32
C GLY A 20 -0.25 -13.39 -12.25
N VAL A 21 -0.68 -13.46 -10.99
CA VAL A 21 0.19 -13.79 -9.85
C VAL A 21 -0.42 -14.94 -9.08
N LYS A 22 0.40 -15.95 -8.80
CA LYS A 22 0.03 -17.07 -7.94
C LYS A 22 1.04 -17.27 -6.83
N ARG A 23 0.58 -17.89 -5.76
CA ARG A 23 1.44 -18.34 -4.66
C ARG A 23 2.22 -19.59 -5.11
N ARG A 24 3.52 -19.65 -4.81
CA ARG A 24 4.39 -20.76 -5.23
C ARG A 24 4.04 -22.03 -4.46
N THR A 25 3.78 -21.91 -3.16
CA THR A 25 3.57 -23.05 -2.26
C THR A 25 2.37 -23.93 -2.63
N ASP A 26 1.24 -23.35 -3.05
CA ASP A 26 0.01 -24.10 -3.32
C ASP A 26 -0.65 -23.78 -4.67
N GLY A 27 -0.02 -22.91 -5.47
CA GLY A 27 -0.56 -22.50 -6.77
C GLY A 27 -1.79 -21.59 -6.70
N LYS A 28 -2.22 -21.14 -5.51
CA LYS A 28 -3.39 -20.27 -5.37
C LYS A 28 -3.22 -19.00 -6.19
N ILE A 29 -4.19 -18.71 -7.05
CA ILE A 29 -4.24 -17.46 -7.80
C ILE A 29 -4.53 -16.30 -6.84
N ILE A 30 -3.63 -15.32 -6.82
CA ILE A 30 -3.71 -14.10 -6.02
C ILE A 30 -4.21 -12.94 -6.88
N VAL A 31 -3.68 -12.83 -8.10
CA VAL A 31 -4.14 -11.90 -9.13
C VAL A 31 -4.51 -12.73 -10.35
N SER A 32 -5.79 -12.67 -10.73
CA SER A 32 -6.30 -13.37 -11.91
C SER A 32 -5.59 -12.90 -13.19
N PRO A 33 -5.35 -13.80 -14.15
CA PRO A 33 -4.81 -13.43 -15.45
C PRO A 33 -5.62 -12.34 -16.13
N SER A 34 -4.96 -11.29 -16.59
CA SER A 34 -5.58 -10.23 -17.40
C SER A 34 -4.53 -9.54 -18.27
N SER A 35 -4.98 -8.67 -19.17
CA SER A 35 -4.14 -7.91 -20.11
C SER A 35 -3.34 -6.79 -19.43
N TYR A 36 -2.54 -7.14 -18.41
CA TYR A 36 -1.64 -6.21 -17.75
C TYR A 36 -0.39 -5.96 -18.59
N ALA A 37 0.03 -4.70 -18.69
CA ALA A 37 1.29 -4.30 -19.29
C ALA A 37 2.48 -4.81 -18.46
N SER A 38 2.39 -4.71 -17.14
CA SER A 38 3.41 -5.20 -16.21
C SER A 38 2.80 -5.61 -14.86
N VAL A 39 3.51 -6.48 -14.15
CA VAL A 39 3.19 -6.84 -12.77
C VAL A 39 4.47 -6.79 -11.95
N THR A 40 4.44 -6.04 -10.85
CA THR A 40 5.54 -5.94 -9.89
C THR A 40 5.04 -6.35 -8.51
N ALA A 41 5.95 -6.75 -7.63
CA ALA A 41 5.60 -7.02 -6.24
C ALA A 41 6.81 -6.83 -5.32
N ASP A 42 6.55 -6.36 -4.10
CA ASP A 42 7.48 -6.31 -2.98
C ASP A 42 7.02 -7.24 -1.85
N SER A 43 7.45 -7.00 -0.61
CA SER A 43 7.07 -7.80 0.56
C SER A 43 5.62 -7.56 1.01
N CYS A 44 5.05 -6.38 0.72
CA CYS A 44 3.73 -5.97 1.17
C CYS A 44 2.67 -6.09 0.06
N PHE A 45 3.07 -5.83 -1.19
CA PHE A 45 2.13 -5.61 -2.28
C PHE A 45 2.48 -6.28 -3.60
N ILE A 46 1.43 -6.47 -4.39
CA ILE A 46 1.41 -6.77 -5.82
C ILE A 46 0.75 -5.59 -6.53
N ILE A 47 1.41 -5.07 -7.56
CA ILE A 47 0.94 -3.96 -8.38
C ILE A 47 0.83 -4.47 -9.83
N ALA A 48 -0.39 -4.60 -10.34
CA ALA A 48 -0.64 -4.94 -11.74
C ALA A 48 -1.03 -3.69 -12.53
N SER A 49 -0.25 -3.35 -13.55
CA SER A 49 -0.39 -2.11 -14.32
C SER A 49 -1.06 -2.40 -15.66
N LYS A 50 -2.21 -1.78 -15.92
CA LYS A 50 -2.88 -1.81 -17.23
C LYS A 50 -2.33 -0.73 -18.17
N SER A 51 -1.90 0.40 -17.62
CA SER A 51 -1.26 1.50 -18.34
C SER A 51 -0.38 2.31 -17.39
N ALA A 52 0.19 3.43 -17.87
CA ALA A 52 0.96 4.36 -17.06
C ALA A 52 0.16 5.04 -15.93
N TYR A 53 -1.18 5.03 -16.00
CA TYR A 53 -2.06 5.70 -15.05
C TYR A 53 -3.19 4.79 -14.55
N SER A 54 -2.95 3.48 -14.52
CA SER A 54 -3.97 2.52 -14.10
C SER A 54 -3.33 1.30 -13.49
N HIS A 55 -3.26 1.31 -12.16
CA HIS A 55 -2.65 0.27 -11.35
C HIS A 55 -3.69 -0.35 -10.42
N GLU A 56 -3.85 -1.65 -10.49
CA GLU A 56 -4.61 -2.44 -9.53
C GLU A 56 -3.64 -2.98 -8.47
N VAL A 57 -4.03 -2.89 -7.20
CA VAL A 57 -3.13 -3.17 -6.06
C VAL A 57 -3.76 -4.18 -5.11
N TRP A 58 -2.98 -5.20 -4.74
CA TRP A 58 -3.35 -6.22 -3.77
C TRP A 58 -2.24 -6.40 -2.75
N LYS A 59 -2.59 -6.68 -1.50
CA LYS A 59 -1.64 -7.22 -0.52
C LYS A 59 -1.14 -8.58 -0.99
N THR A 60 0.02 -9.00 -0.50
CA THR A 60 0.59 -10.33 -0.79
C THR A 60 -0.28 -11.50 -0.30
N ASP A 61 -1.20 -11.26 0.65
CA ASP A 61 -2.23 -12.21 1.10
C ASP A 61 -3.43 -12.35 0.12
N GLY A 62 -3.48 -11.50 -0.91
CA GLY A 62 -4.53 -11.46 -1.93
C GLY A 62 -5.69 -10.51 -1.65
N LYS A 63 -5.69 -9.79 -0.52
CA LYS A 63 -6.68 -8.73 -0.28
C LYS A 63 -6.49 -7.59 -1.29
N TYR A 64 -7.52 -7.34 -2.10
CA TYR A 64 -7.56 -6.20 -3.00
C TYR A 64 -7.66 -4.89 -2.22
N ILE A 65 -6.77 -3.95 -2.52
CA ILE A 65 -6.76 -2.61 -1.91
C ILE A 65 -7.54 -1.62 -2.78
N GLY A 66 -7.34 -1.68 -4.10
CA GLY A 66 -8.02 -0.77 -5.00
C GLY A 66 -7.27 -0.50 -6.29
N ARG A 67 -7.82 0.46 -7.05
CA ARG A 67 -7.25 0.98 -8.30
C ARG A 67 -6.76 2.40 -8.08
N PHE A 68 -5.57 2.68 -8.61
CA PHE A 68 -4.86 3.94 -8.45
C PHE A 68 -4.29 4.43 -9.79
N ASP A 69 -4.20 5.75 -9.94
CA ASP A 69 -3.51 6.41 -11.05
C ASP A 69 -1.99 6.30 -10.86
N THR A 70 -1.51 6.36 -9.61
CA THR A 70 -0.13 6.03 -9.22
C THR A 70 -0.12 5.28 -7.90
N PHE A 71 0.83 4.37 -7.68
CA PHE A 71 1.01 3.71 -6.39
C PHE A 71 2.50 3.41 -6.14
N THR A 72 3.09 4.07 -5.15
CA THR A 72 4.54 4.05 -4.92
C THR A 72 4.88 3.83 -3.46
N GLY A 73 5.79 2.89 -3.18
CA GLY A 73 6.36 2.68 -1.86
C GLY A 73 7.42 3.73 -1.51
N PHE A 74 7.36 4.28 -0.31
CA PHE A 74 8.35 5.20 0.24
C PHE A 74 9.27 4.45 1.21
N LYS A 75 10.56 4.82 1.22
CA LYS A 75 11.56 4.24 2.14
C LYS A 75 11.19 4.36 3.63
N ARG A 76 10.32 5.31 3.96
CA ARG A 76 9.76 5.51 5.29
C ARG A 76 8.65 4.49 5.66
N GLY A 77 8.50 3.39 4.93
CA GLY A 77 7.62 2.28 5.36
C GLY A 77 6.13 2.43 5.06
N PHE A 78 5.75 3.38 4.20
CA PHE A 78 4.37 3.56 3.74
C PHE A 78 4.31 3.71 2.23
N TYR A 79 3.11 3.63 1.67
CA TYR A 79 2.85 3.77 0.24
C TYR A 79 1.98 4.99 0.00
N VAL A 80 2.17 5.66 -1.14
CA VAL A 80 1.33 6.76 -1.60
C VAL A 80 0.62 6.32 -2.86
N GLY A 81 -0.71 6.35 -2.81
CA GLY A 81 -1.58 6.08 -3.94
C GLY A 81 -2.37 7.32 -4.32
N THR A 82 -2.46 7.63 -5.61
CA THR A 82 -3.39 8.66 -6.11
C THR A 82 -4.55 8.02 -6.84
N LYS A 83 -5.75 8.57 -6.67
CA LYS A 83 -6.95 8.20 -7.43
C LYS A 83 -7.81 9.44 -7.57
N TYR A 84 -8.02 9.91 -8.80
CA TYR A 84 -8.92 11.02 -9.15
C TYR A 84 -9.06 12.09 -8.05
N ARG A 85 -8.18 13.10 -8.08
CA ARG A 85 -8.13 14.22 -7.11
C ARG A 85 -7.92 13.83 -5.64
N THR A 86 -7.78 12.55 -5.32
CA THR A 86 -7.58 12.06 -3.95
C THR A 86 -6.19 11.45 -3.83
N THR A 87 -5.45 11.87 -2.80
CA THR A 87 -4.21 11.19 -2.39
C THR A 87 -4.51 10.35 -1.16
N THR A 88 -4.00 9.12 -1.17
CA THR A 88 -4.13 8.16 -0.08
C THR A 88 -2.76 7.66 0.33
N LEU A 89 -2.61 7.39 1.62
CA LEU A 89 -1.42 6.79 2.20
C LEU A 89 -1.82 5.43 2.77
N TYR A 90 -1.03 4.42 2.46
CA TYR A 90 -1.18 3.10 3.04
C TYR A 90 -0.03 2.74 3.98
N PHE A 91 -0.38 2.33 5.19
CA PHE A 91 0.56 1.92 6.24
C PHE A 91 0.46 0.40 6.45
N PRO A 92 1.40 -0.39 5.89
CA PRO A 92 1.33 -1.86 5.87
C PRO A 92 1.36 -2.50 7.24
N HIS A 93 2.13 -1.95 8.19
CA HIS A 93 2.23 -2.49 9.55
C HIS A 93 0.87 -2.56 10.26
N ASN A 94 -0.01 -1.59 9.99
CA ASN A 94 -1.31 -1.47 10.66
C ASN A 94 -2.50 -1.80 9.73
N ASP A 95 -2.24 -2.17 8.47
CA ASP A 95 -3.25 -2.33 7.42
C ASP A 95 -4.20 -1.12 7.29
N LEU A 96 -3.64 0.10 7.35
CA LEU A 96 -4.41 1.35 7.30
C LEU A 96 -4.30 2.01 5.92
N LEU A 97 -5.44 2.28 5.28
CA LEU A 97 -5.54 3.13 4.09
C LEU A 97 -6.26 4.43 4.45
N LEU A 98 -5.55 5.55 4.42
CA LEU A 98 -6.07 6.86 4.82
C LEU A 98 -5.96 7.87 3.68
N ARG A 99 -6.90 8.82 3.61
CA ARG A 99 -6.75 10.00 2.75
C ARG A 99 -5.71 10.93 3.35
N SER A 100 -4.99 11.67 2.50
CA SER A 100 -3.92 12.57 2.95
C SER A 100 -4.39 13.62 3.96
N GLU A 101 -5.65 14.05 3.91
CA GLU A 101 -6.22 15.00 4.88
C GLU A 101 -6.26 14.46 6.32
N HIS A 102 -6.24 13.14 6.50
CA HIS A 102 -6.19 12.48 7.81
C HIS A 102 -4.76 12.19 8.27
N VAL A 103 -3.75 12.68 7.54
CA VAL A 103 -2.34 12.33 7.76
C VAL A 103 -1.50 13.59 7.88
N LYS A 104 -0.80 13.73 9.01
CA LYS A 104 0.12 14.83 9.31
C LYS A 104 1.52 14.27 9.52
N MET A 105 2.37 14.47 8.53
CA MET A 105 3.78 14.05 8.60
C MET A 105 4.56 15.03 9.48
N GLY A 106 5.36 14.52 10.40
CA GLY A 106 6.38 15.29 11.10
C GLY A 106 7.79 14.85 10.73
N LYS A 107 8.77 15.40 11.45
CA LYS A 107 10.19 15.09 11.23
C LYS A 107 10.52 13.63 11.58
N HIS A 108 10.04 13.16 12.74
CA HIS A 108 10.41 11.87 13.33
C HIS A 108 9.24 10.88 13.37
N ALA A 109 8.01 11.37 13.55
CA ALA A 109 6.81 10.56 13.62
C ALA A 109 5.69 11.13 12.73
N ILE A 110 4.59 10.38 12.64
CA ILE A 110 3.41 10.71 11.85
C ILE A 110 2.17 10.70 12.73
N CYS A 111 1.33 11.72 12.59
CA CYS A 111 0.06 11.81 13.28
C CYS A 111 -1.07 11.49 12.30
N LEU A 112 -1.90 10.50 12.66
CA LEU A 112 -2.99 9.98 11.83
C LEU A 112 -4.32 10.15 12.54
N GLN A 113 -5.38 10.45 11.78
CA GLN A 113 -6.75 10.30 12.25
C GLN A 113 -7.33 8.96 11.78
N VAL A 114 -7.61 8.08 12.74
CA VAL A 114 -8.19 6.74 12.49
C VAL A 114 -9.54 6.65 13.21
N GLY A 115 -10.62 6.77 12.44
CA GLY A 115 -11.95 6.95 13.01
C GLY A 115 -12.01 8.24 13.84
N ASN A 116 -12.38 8.12 15.11
CA ASN A 116 -12.47 9.25 16.04
C ASN A 116 -11.20 9.44 16.89
N THR A 117 -10.14 8.66 16.64
CA THR A 117 -8.92 8.68 17.45
C THR A 117 -7.74 9.20 16.66
N TRP A 118 -6.98 10.11 17.25
CA TRP A 118 -5.68 10.53 16.77
C TRP A 118 -4.60 9.58 17.27
N GLN A 119 -3.69 9.17 16.39
CA GLN A 119 -2.59 8.28 16.70
C GLN A 119 -1.28 8.91 16.24
N VAL A 120 -0.31 9.02 17.14
CA VAL A 120 1.07 9.30 16.77
C VAL A 120 1.79 7.98 16.61
N MET A 121 2.47 7.78 15.49
CA MET A 121 3.18 6.55 15.17
C MET A 121 4.56 6.86 14.61
N THR A 122 5.48 5.93 14.76
CA THR A 122 6.70 5.92 13.96
C THR A 122 6.37 5.64 12.49
N TYR A 123 7.30 5.97 11.59
CA TYR A 123 7.13 5.75 10.16
C TYR A 123 7.02 4.28 9.75
N ASP A 124 7.64 3.37 10.50
CA ASP A 124 7.50 1.92 10.33
C ASP A 124 6.19 1.35 10.91
N GLY A 125 5.37 2.19 11.55
CA GLY A 125 4.00 1.88 11.96
C GLY A 125 3.80 1.52 13.44
N ARG A 126 4.83 1.58 14.30
CA ARG A 126 4.64 1.41 15.75
C ARG A 126 3.87 2.60 16.33
N VAL A 127 2.75 2.32 17.02
CA VAL A 127 1.98 3.35 17.72
C VAL A 127 2.74 3.85 18.96
N LEU A 128 2.88 5.17 19.07
CA LEU A 128 3.56 5.86 20.18
C LEU A 128 2.56 6.44 21.19
N SER A 129 1.45 7.00 20.71
CA SER A 129 0.38 7.52 21.56
C SER A 129 -0.97 7.52 20.83
N LYS A 130 -2.05 7.60 21.61
CA LYS A 130 -3.43 7.76 21.14
C LYS A 130 -4.12 8.86 21.93
N SER A 131 -4.99 9.62 21.29
CA SER A 131 -5.74 10.72 21.91
C SER A 131 -7.06 10.95 21.19
N ASP A 132 -8.07 11.44 21.91
CA ASP A 132 -9.36 11.85 21.32
C ASP A 132 -9.27 13.22 20.64
N VAL A 133 -8.30 14.04 21.05
CA VAL A 133 -7.98 15.33 20.44
C VAL A 133 -6.67 15.26 19.68
N MET A 134 -6.55 16.04 18.61
CA MET A 134 -5.32 16.11 17.83
C MET A 134 -4.19 16.64 18.72
N PRO A 135 -3.09 15.88 18.89
CA PRO A 135 -1.95 16.39 19.65
C PRO A 135 -1.33 17.62 18.96
N PRO A 136 -0.61 18.49 19.70
CA PRO A 136 0.22 19.53 19.08
C PRO A 136 1.35 18.91 18.25
N GLN A 137 1.73 19.59 17.16
CA GLN A 137 2.72 19.07 16.21
C GLN A 137 4.09 18.77 16.84
N GLU A 138 4.48 19.54 17.85
CA GLU A 138 5.71 19.37 18.61
C GLU A 138 5.84 17.95 19.20
N GLU A 139 4.73 17.31 19.57
CA GLU A 139 4.75 15.97 20.15
C GLU A 139 5.31 14.91 19.21
N TRP A 140 5.08 15.00 17.90
CA TRP A 140 5.58 14.02 16.92
C TRP A 140 6.73 14.56 16.06
N ASP A 141 7.10 15.83 16.21
CA ASP A 141 8.31 16.43 15.65
C ASP A 141 9.54 16.28 16.57
N ILE A 142 9.37 15.90 17.85
CA ILE A 142 10.47 15.86 18.82
C ILE A 142 10.90 14.43 19.18
N ILE A 143 10.19 13.37 18.77
CA ILE A 143 10.44 12.00 19.28
C ILE A 143 11.77 11.40 18.79
N ASN A 144 12.87 11.86 19.38
CA ASN A 144 13.90 11.03 19.99
C ASN A 144 13.44 10.80 21.44
N LYS A 145 12.86 9.63 21.71
CA LYS A 145 12.93 9.08 23.06
C LYS A 145 13.76 7.82 22.92
N ASP A 146 14.89 7.85 23.60
CA ASP A 146 15.96 6.84 23.63
C ASP A 146 15.44 5.39 23.68
#